data_AF-A0A3N5ZVH8-F1
#
_entry.id   AF-A0A3N5ZVH8-F1
#
_cell.length_a   1.000
_cell.length_b   1.000
_cell.length_c   1.000
_cell.angle_alpha   90.00
_cell.angle_beta   90.00
_cell.angle_gamma   90.00
#
_symmetry.space_group_name_H-M   'P 1'
#
loop_
_entity.id
_entity.type
_entity.pdbx_description
1 polymer ?
#
loop_
_entity_poly.entity_id
_entity_poly.type
_entity_poly.pdbx_seq_one_letter_code
_entity_poly.pdbx_strand_id
1 'polypeptide(L)' 'MKVSKPNIEIFTEACRRANVKLDASYYIGDVIETDVIGSCNSGMKGVWLNRTRNTCKQLNLVEIHNLYELIDVLNNS' A
#
# COMPACT_ATOMS: atom_id res chain seq x y z
N MET A 1 -15.49 18.53 1.35
CA MET A 1 -15.60 17.09 1.69
C MET A 1 -14.23 16.60 2.11
N LYS A 2 -14.12 15.84 3.21
CA LYS A 2 -12.84 15.27 3.65
C LYS A 2 -12.67 13.93 2.95
N VAL A 3 -11.76 13.86 1.98
CA VAL A 3 -11.41 12.61 1.28
C VAL A 3 -10.50 11.80 2.20
N SER A 4 -10.79 10.51 2.34
CA SER A 4 -9.99 9.57 3.13
C SER A 4 -9.87 8.23 2.41
N LYS A 5 -8.91 7.41 2.84
CA LYS A 5 -8.82 6.00 2.42
C LYS A 5 -10.17 5.29 2.63
N PRO A 6 -10.57 4.37 1.74
CA PRO A 6 -9.87 3.87 0.56
C PRO A 6 -10.06 4.69 -0.73
N ASN A 7 -10.65 5.90 -0.66
CA ASN A 7 -10.93 6.68 -1.87
C ASN A 7 -9.64 6.96 -2.66
N ILE A 8 -9.62 6.58 -3.95
CA ILE A 8 -8.45 6.70 -4.83
C ILE A 8 -7.86 8.12 -4.87
N GLU A 9 -8.70 9.15 -4.71
CA GLU A 9 -8.30 10.56 -4.77
C GLU A 9 -7.23 10.90 -3.71
N ILE A 10 -7.23 10.26 -2.54
CA ILE A 10 -6.20 10.53 -1.51
C ILE A 10 -4.82 10.04 -1.96
N PHE A 11 -4.76 8.91 -2.66
CA PHE A 11 -3.53 8.33 -3.16
C PHE A 11 -3.02 9.09 -4.40
N THR A 12 -3.93 9.41 -5.32
CA THR A 12 -3.63 10.24 -6.49
C THR A 12 -3.09 11.61 -6.08
N GLU A 13 -3.72 12.27 -5.11
CA GLU A 13 -3.27 13.57 -4.62
C GLU A 13 -1.91 13.48 -3.90
N ALA A 14 -1.66 12.40 -3.14
CA ALA A 14 -0.36 12.18 -2.50
C ALA A 14 0.76 12.04 -3.55
N CYS A 15 0.58 11.20 -4.58
CA CYS A 15 1.54 11.05 -5.67
C CYS A 15 1.71 12.34 -6.48
N ARG A 16 0.62 13.07 -6.75
CA ARG A 16 0.66 14.37 -7.44
C ARG A 16 1.51 15.39 -6.68
N ARG A 17 1.33 15.50 -5.36
CA ARG A 17 2.12 16.42 -4.50
C ARG A 17 3.59 16.02 -4.42
N ALA A 18 3.88 14.72 -4.40
CA ALA A 18 5.23 14.20 -4.40
C ALA A 18 5.90 14.21 -5.79
N ASN A 19 5.16 14.56 -6.85
CA ASN A 19 5.62 14.52 -8.24
C ASN A 19 6.16 13.14 -8.66
N VAL A 20 5.44 12.07 -8.29
CA VAL A 20 5.76 10.68 -8.63
C VAL A 20 4.57 10.02 -9.32
N LYS A 21 4.83 8.94 -10.06
CA LYS A 21 3.77 8.14 -10.71
C LYS A 21 3.18 7.14 -9.73
N LEU A 22 1.88 6.85 -9.88
CA LEU A 22 1.17 5.87 -9.06
C LEU A 22 1.79 4.47 -9.19
N ASP A 23 2.02 4.02 -10.43
CA ASP A 23 2.59 2.70 -10.76
C ASP A 23 4.03 2.47 -10.27
N ALA A 24 4.76 3.55 -10.00
CA ALA A 24 6.11 3.55 -9.43
C ALA A 24 6.12 3.80 -7.92
N SER A 25 4.96 3.89 -7.27
CA SER A 25 4.84 4.21 -5.84
C SER A 25 4.30 3.04 -5.03
N TYR A 26 4.84 2.87 -3.82
CA TYR A 26 4.38 1.88 -2.86
C TYR A 26 3.57 2.56 -1.76
N TYR A 27 2.52 1.88 -1.28
CA TYR A 27 1.80 2.27 -0.06
C TYR A 27 1.95 1.15 0.98
N ILE A 28 2.44 1.50 2.16
CA ILE A 28 2.66 0.57 3.27
C ILE A 28 1.67 0.90 4.38
N GLY A 29 0.84 -0.06 4.77
CA GLY A 29 -0.17 0.12 5.83
C GLY A 29 -0.63 -1.18 6.46
N ASP A 30 -1.31 -1.08 7.60
CA ASP A 30 -1.71 -2.22 8.43
C ASP A 30 -3.14 -2.70 8.15
N VAL A 31 -4.01 -1.82 7.63
CA VAL A 31 -5.39 -2.15 7.31
C VAL A 31 -5.52 -2.57 5.85
N ILE A 32 -5.77 -3.86 5.61
CA ILE A 32 -5.79 -4.43 4.25
C ILE A 32 -6.78 -3.68 3.34
N GLU A 33 -8.01 -3.45 3.78
CA GLU A 33 -9.07 -2.88 2.95
C GLU A 33 -8.77 -1.43 2.57
N THR A 34 -8.31 -0.62 3.52
CA THR A 34 -8.13 0.82 3.27
C THR A 34 -6.77 1.16 2.70
N ASP A 35 -5.74 0.42 3.09
CA ASP A 35 -4.35 0.79 2.79
C ASP A 35 -3.84 0.01 1.60
N VAL A 36 -4.00 -1.32 1.62
CA VAL A 36 -3.46 -2.20 0.60
C VAL A 36 -4.37 -2.23 -0.61
N ILE A 37 -5.65 -2.60 -0.42
CA ILE A 37 -6.62 -2.65 -1.51
C ILE A 37 -6.91 -1.24 -2.03
N GLY A 38 -7.09 -0.26 -1.14
CA GLY A 38 -7.32 1.13 -1.52
C GLY A 38 -6.20 1.72 -2.38
N SER A 39 -4.93 1.49 -2.02
CA SER A 39 -3.80 1.96 -2.83
C SER A 39 -3.66 1.18 -4.14
N CYS A 40 -3.82 -0.15 -4.13
CA CYS A 40 -3.82 -0.97 -5.35
C CYS A 40 -4.86 -0.49 -6.36
N ASN A 41 -6.08 -0.15 -5.90
CA ASN A 41 -7.14 0.36 -6.77
C ASN A 41 -6.80 1.72 -7.40
N SER A 42 -5.91 2.50 -6.80
CA SER A 42 -5.40 3.75 -7.39
C SER A 42 -4.27 3.52 -8.41
N GLY A 43 -3.76 2.28 -8.52
CA GLY A 43 -2.61 1.93 -9.36
C GLY A 43 -1.26 1.92 -8.63
N MET A 44 -1.23 2.13 -7.31
CA MET A 44 -0.03 1.96 -6.50
C MET A 44 0.25 0.48 -6.21
N LYS A 45 1.46 0.18 -5.73
CA LYS A 45 1.81 -1.14 -5.18
C LYS A 45 1.52 -1.15 -3.67
N GLY A 46 0.47 -1.85 -3.24
CA GLY A 46 0.12 -1.97 -1.83
C GLY A 46 0.93 -3.06 -1.10
N VAL A 47 1.44 -2.74 0.09
CA VAL A 47 2.18 -3.67 0.96
C VAL A 47 1.51 -3.71 2.33
N TRP A 48 1.19 -4.92 2.79
CA TRP A 48 0.57 -5.16 4.08
C TRP A 48 1.62 -5.27 5.19
N LEU A 49 1.57 -4.35 6.15
CA LEU A 49 2.41 -4.37 7.34
C LEU A 49 1.75 -5.16 8.48
N ASN A 50 1.92 -6.48 8.46
CA ASN A 50 1.31 -7.41 9.39
C ASN A 50 2.19 -7.66 10.63
N ARG A 51 2.32 -6.67 11.51
CA ARG A 51 3.17 -6.78 12.72
C ARG A 51 2.70 -7.85 13.70
N THR A 52 1.39 -8.12 13.75
CA THR A 52 0.77 -9.05 14.69
C THR A 52 0.67 -10.47 14.15
N ARG A 53 1.11 -10.71 12.90
CA ARG A 53 1.00 -12.01 12.21
C ARG A 53 -0.45 -12.51 12.15
N ASN A 54 -1.38 -11.61 11.89
CA ASN A 54 -2.78 -11.95 11.65
C ASN A 54 -2.91 -12.81 10.39
N THR A 55 -3.94 -13.65 10.33
CA THR A 55 -4.23 -14.40 9.12
C THR A 55 -5.17 -13.61 8.21
N CYS A 56 -4.97 -13.76 6.90
CA CYS A 56 -5.76 -13.10 5.88
C CYS A 56 -6.13 -14.12 4.80
N LYS A 57 -7.33 -14.02 4.23
CA LYS A 57 -7.78 -14.87 3.10
C LYS A 57 -7.45 -14.28 1.73
N GLN A 58 -7.01 -13.02 1.69
CA GLN A 58 -6.66 -12.35 0.44
C GLN A 58 -5.41 -12.99 -0.14
N LEU A 59 -5.50 -13.47 -1.38
CA LEU A 59 -4.39 -14.07 -2.09
C LEU A 59 -3.48 -12.98 -2.67
N ASN A 60 -2.19 -13.32 -2.83
CA ASN A 60 -1.19 -12.49 -3.52
C ASN A 60 -0.93 -11.11 -2.92
N LEU A 61 -1.14 -10.93 -1.61
CA LEU A 61 -0.67 -9.73 -0.92
C LEU A 61 0.85 -9.81 -0.72
N VAL A 62 1.53 -8.69 -0.96
CA VAL A 62 2.88 -8.50 -0.45
C VAL A 62 2.77 -8.20 1.04
N GLU A 63 3.19 -9.14 1.86
CA GLU A 63 3.14 -9.05 3.31
C GLU A 63 4.55 -8.87 3.87
N ILE A 64 4.69 -7.94 4.82
CA ILE A 64 5.89 -7.76 5.63
C ILE A 64 5.50 -7.69 7.10
N HIS A 65 6.34 -8.19 8.00
CA HIS A 65 6.09 -8.11 9.45
C HIS A 65 6.78 -6.92 10.12
N ASN A 66 7.75 -6.31 9.44
CA ASN A 66 8.42 -5.10 9.89
C ASN A 66 8.95 -4.29 8.70
N LEU A 67 9.35 -3.03 8.92
CA LEU A 67 9.76 -2.14 7.82
C LEU A 67 11.12 -2.49 7.20
N TYR A 68 11.97 -3.28 7.86
CA TYR A 68 13.26 -3.69 7.28
C TYR A 68 13.07 -4.69 6.13
N GLU A 69 12.02 -5.52 6.20
CA GLU A 69 11.64 -6.45 5.11
C GLU A 69 11.22 -5.73 3.82
N LEU A 70 10.94 -4.41 3.89
CA LEU A 70 10.68 -3.60 2.70
C LEU A 70 11.88 -3.59 1.73
N ILE A 71 13.10 -3.75 2.24
CA ILE A 71 14.31 -3.83 1.41
C ILE A 71 14.21 -5.02 0.44
N ASP A 72 13.75 -6.17 0.94
CA ASP A 72 13.60 -7.37 0.13
C ASP A 72 12.48 -7.20 -0.90
N VAL A 73 11.38 -6.54 -0.53
CA VAL A 73 10.29 -6.21 -1.46
C VAL A 73 10.81 -5.34 -2.61
N LEU A 74 11.57 -4.29 -2.30
CA LEU A 74 12.08 -3.35 -3.30
C LEU A 74 13.14 -3.97 -4.22
N ASN A 75 13.95 -4.91 -3.71
CA ASN A 75 14.98 -5.59 -4.51
C ASN A 75 14.41 -6.64 -5.48
N ASN A 76 13.20 -7.14 -5.24
CA ASN A 76 12.53 -8.16 -6.06
C ASN A 76 11.45 -7.59 -7.01
N SER A 77 11.41 -6.26 -7.17
CA SER A 77 10.32 -5.51 -7.83
C SER A 77 10.62 -5.06 -9.26
#